data_AF-A0A198Z2I5-F1
#
_entry.id   AF-A0A198Z2I5-F1
#
_cell.length_a   1.000
_cell.length_b   1.000
_cell.length_c   1.000
_cell.angle_alpha   90.00
_cell.angle_beta   90.00
_cell.angle_gamma   90.00
#
_symmetry.space_group_name_H-M   'P 1'
#
loop_
_entity.id
_entity.type
_entity.pdbx_description
1 polymer ?
#
loop_
_entity_poly.entity_id
_entity_poly.type
_entity_poly.pdbx_seq_one_letter_code
_entity_poly.pdbx_strand_id
1 'polypeptide(L)'
;MEIFSVRSSQSLLFKNNPNNAKSSKTSDIEIETRAPAPASFQIEDEVGEGPDFTAVSPGELRNYARQSFDSGLIDQNTYAAISEPLPMHAIDPLGNIIDLSSVTDGTSFNFLDYYKNQLQIAMSIGDPNEVQTLKSIVNFLDG
;
A
#
# COMPACT_ATOMS: atom_id res chain seq x y z
N MET A 1 33.85 -12.41 -38.82
CA MET A 1 32.50 -13.01 -38.71
C MET A 1 31.63 -11.99 -38.01
N GLU A 2 30.67 -11.43 -38.73
CA GLU A 2 29.89 -10.26 -38.30
C GLU A 2 28.60 -10.71 -37.61
N ILE A 3 28.25 -10.08 -36.48
CA ILE A 3 27.02 -10.36 -35.74
C ILE A 3 26.03 -9.22 -35.97
N PHE A 4 24.95 -9.53 -36.70
CA PHE A 4 23.88 -8.60 -37.01
C PHE A 4 22.94 -8.43 -35.81
N SER A 5 22.70 -7.16 -35.42
CA SER A 5 21.64 -6.78 -34.48
C SER A 5 20.27 -6.95 -35.12
N VAL A 6 19.37 -7.69 -34.46
CA VAL A 6 17.94 -7.72 -34.80
C VAL A 6 17.16 -6.84 -33.83
N ARG A 7 16.78 -5.63 -34.27
CA ARG A 7 15.74 -4.83 -33.60
C ARG A 7 14.39 -5.36 -34.09
N SER A 8 13.58 -5.89 -33.18
CA SER A 8 12.18 -6.21 -33.46
C SER A 8 11.33 -4.98 -33.16
N SER A 9 10.87 -4.29 -34.19
CA SER A 9 9.89 -3.21 -34.10
C SER A 9 8.56 -3.74 -34.64
N GLN A 10 7.66 -4.22 -33.78
CA GLN A 10 6.30 -4.54 -34.19
C GLN A 10 5.46 -3.26 -34.16
N SER A 11 5.20 -2.72 -35.35
CA SER A 11 4.26 -1.62 -35.57
C SER A 11 2.86 -2.21 -35.76
N LEU A 12 1.97 -1.98 -34.81
CA LEU A 12 0.56 -2.34 -34.94
C LEU A 12 -0.19 -1.20 -35.62
N LEU A 13 -0.26 -1.27 -36.95
CA LEU A 13 -1.15 -0.45 -37.78
C LEU A 13 -2.55 -1.08 -37.77
N PHE A 14 -3.49 -0.50 -37.04
CA PHE A 14 -4.91 -0.85 -37.15
C PHE A 14 -5.51 -0.15 -38.37
N LYS A 15 -5.67 -0.90 -39.46
CA LYS A 15 -6.39 -0.47 -40.66
C LYS A 15 -7.88 -0.72 -40.45
N ASN A 16 -8.61 0.35 -40.15
CA ASN A 16 -10.08 0.37 -40.17
C ASN A 16 -10.56 0.13 -41.61
N ASN A 17 -11.34 -0.93 -41.84
CA ASN A 17 -12.15 -1.06 -43.05
C ASN A 17 -13.51 -1.69 -42.69
N PRO A 18 -14.64 -1.02 -43.02
CA PRO A 18 -15.96 -1.53 -42.71
C PRO A 18 -16.47 -2.46 -43.82
N ASN A 19 -17.40 -3.33 -43.44
CA ASN A 19 -18.27 -4.16 -44.30
C ASN A 19 -17.75 -5.53 -44.73
N ASN A 20 -18.09 -6.58 -43.95
CA ASN A 20 -18.70 -7.78 -44.54
C ASN A 20 -19.52 -8.55 -43.49
N ALA A 21 -20.78 -8.80 -43.82
CA ALA A 21 -21.71 -9.61 -43.05
C ALA A 21 -21.37 -11.10 -43.17
N LYS A 22 -21.59 -11.87 -42.10
CA LYS A 22 -22.45 -13.07 -42.10
C LYS A 22 -22.47 -13.75 -40.72
N SER A 23 -23.69 -14.09 -40.34
CA SER A 23 -24.13 -14.81 -39.15
C SER A 23 -23.29 -16.06 -38.83
N SER A 24 -22.92 -16.20 -37.56
CA SER A 24 -22.71 -17.50 -36.93
C SER A 24 -23.15 -17.39 -35.48
N LYS A 25 -24.23 -18.09 -35.19
CA LYS A 25 -24.89 -18.26 -33.90
C LYS A 25 -23.91 -18.90 -32.90
N THR A 26 -23.55 -18.18 -31.86
CA THR A 26 -23.03 -18.77 -30.62
C THR A 26 -23.77 -18.15 -29.46
N SER A 27 -24.22 -19.04 -28.60
CA SER A 27 -24.99 -18.88 -27.37
C SER A 27 -24.65 -17.61 -26.60
N ASP A 28 -25.71 -16.85 -26.34
CA ASP A 28 -26.00 -16.14 -25.11
C ASP A 28 -24.90 -16.23 -24.03
N ILE A 29 -24.05 -15.21 -23.98
CA ILE A 29 -23.33 -14.87 -22.76
C ILE A 29 -24.10 -13.67 -22.21
N GLU A 30 -25.07 -13.95 -21.36
CA GLU A 30 -25.60 -12.97 -20.42
C GLU A 30 -24.42 -12.55 -19.53
N ILE A 31 -23.78 -11.44 -19.88
CA ILE A 31 -23.00 -10.69 -18.91
C ILE A 31 -24.03 -10.03 -18.02
N GLU A 32 -24.43 -10.74 -16.96
CA GLU A 32 -25.07 -10.13 -15.80
C GLU A 32 -24.19 -8.94 -15.42
N THR A 33 -24.69 -7.74 -15.71
CA THR A 33 -24.07 -6.50 -15.29
C THR A 33 -24.35 -6.41 -13.81
N ARG A 34 -23.57 -7.14 -13.00
CA ARG A 34 -23.58 -7.00 -11.55
C ARG A 34 -23.38 -5.52 -11.28
N ALA A 35 -24.38 -4.95 -10.63
CA ALA A 35 -24.50 -3.53 -10.34
C ALA A 35 -23.14 -2.95 -9.92
N PRO A 36 -22.80 -1.72 -10.36
CA PRO A 36 -21.64 -1.03 -9.81
C PRO A 36 -21.84 -1.00 -8.30
N ALA A 37 -20.99 -1.68 -7.54
CA ALA A 37 -21.00 -1.55 -6.10
C ALA A 37 -20.74 -0.07 -5.80
N PRO A 38 -21.65 0.67 -5.16
CA PRO A 38 -21.28 1.93 -4.57
C PRO A 38 -20.58 1.56 -3.27
N ALA A 39 -19.28 1.28 -3.32
CA ALA A 39 -18.44 1.55 -2.17
C ALA A 39 -18.07 3.03 -2.26
N SER A 40 -19.07 3.88 -2.06
CA SER A 40 -18.84 5.25 -1.64
C SER A 40 -18.05 5.14 -0.33
N PHE A 41 -16.76 5.45 -0.37
CA PHE A 41 -16.00 5.69 0.84
C PHE A 41 -16.63 6.92 1.50
N GLN A 42 -17.57 6.69 2.41
CA GLN A 42 -18.01 7.70 3.35
C GLN A 42 -16.87 7.86 4.35
N ILE A 43 -16.13 8.95 4.17
CA ILE A 43 -15.26 9.48 5.21
C ILE A 43 -16.24 10.14 6.17
N GLU A 44 -16.62 9.42 7.22
CA GLU A 44 -17.20 10.05 8.41
C GLU A 44 -16.17 11.06 8.90
N ASP A 45 -16.49 12.35 8.74
CA ASP A 45 -15.73 13.47 9.24
C ASP A 45 -15.93 13.51 10.77
N GLU A 46 -15.42 12.50 11.50
CA GLU A 46 -15.34 12.55 12.96
C GLU A 46 -14.25 13.55 13.36
N VAL A 47 -14.66 14.82 13.39
CA VAL A 47 -13.98 15.89 14.09
C VAL A 47 -14.00 15.54 15.58
N GLY A 48 -12.99 14.82 16.08
CA GLY A 48 -12.93 14.58 17.53
C GLY A 48 -11.82 13.76 18.13
N GLU A 49 -11.07 12.91 17.42
CA GLU A 49 -9.89 12.23 17.96
C GLU A 49 -9.14 11.59 16.79
N GLY A 50 -7.81 11.74 16.72
CA GLY A 50 -7.03 11.01 15.72
C GLY A 50 -7.23 9.50 15.87
N PRO A 51 -7.04 8.70 14.81
CA PRO A 51 -7.18 7.24 14.92
C PRO A 51 -6.25 6.67 15.99
N ASP A 52 -6.77 5.75 16.81
CA ASP A 52 -5.97 5.07 17.82
C ASP A 52 -5.07 4.00 17.17
N PHE A 53 -3.84 4.38 16.85
CA PHE A 53 -2.84 3.51 16.23
C PHE A 53 -2.31 2.37 17.13
N THR A 54 -2.81 2.24 18.36
CA THR A 54 -2.51 1.09 19.22
C THR A 54 -3.34 -0.14 18.89
N ALA A 55 -4.42 0.01 18.09
CA ALA A 55 -5.34 -1.07 17.76
C ALA A 55 -5.89 -1.02 16.31
N VAL A 56 -5.07 -0.59 15.34
CA VAL A 56 -5.46 -0.57 13.91
C VAL A 56 -4.91 -1.76 13.15
N SER A 57 -5.53 -2.09 12.02
CA SER A 57 -5.00 -3.06 11.07
C SER A 57 -3.99 -2.42 10.09
N PRO A 58 -3.09 -3.21 9.47
CA PRO A 58 -2.20 -2.72 8.41
C PRO A 58 -2.94 -2.06 7.24
N GLY A 59 -4.12 -2.58 6.88
CA GLY A 59 -4.95 -2.00 5.81
C GLY A 59 -5.46 -0.61 6.19
N GLU A 60 -5.96 -0.45 7.42
CA GLU A 60 -6.40 0.84 7.96
C GLU A 60 -5.25 1.83 8.06
N LEU A 61 -4.11 1.42 8.62
CA LEU A 61 -2.92 2.27 8.72
C LEU A 61 -2.50 2.83 7.36
N ARG A 62 -2.47 1.99 6.32
CA ARG A 62 -2.12 2.45 4.95
C ARG A 62 -3.16 3.40 4.38
N ASN A 63 -4.45 3.19 4.67
CA ASN A 63 -5.51 4.11 4.26
C ASN A 63 -5.36 5.48 4.95
N TYR A 64 -5.10 5.50 6.26
CA TYR A 64 -4.83 6.74 7.00
C TYR A 64 -3.57 7.45 6.50
N ALA A 65 -2.50 6.71 6.25
CA ALA A 65 -1.28 7.26 5.68
C ALA A 65 -1.53 7.84 4.29
N ARG A 66 -2.35 7.18 3.46
CA ARG A 66 -2.70 7.71 2.14
C ARG A 66 -3.46 9.03 2.22
N GLN A 67 -4.49 9.10 3.07
CA GLN A 67 -5.25 10.34 3.28
C GLN A 67 -4.35 11.46 3.81
N SER A 68 -3.46 11.13 4.74
CA SER A 68 -2.50 12.07 5.33
C SER A 68 -1.44 12.55 4.33
N PHE A 69 -1.06 11.70 3.38
CA PHE A 69 -0.18 12.10 2.29
C PHE A 69 -0.90 13.02 1.30
N ASP A 70 -2.14 12.67 0.93
CA ASP A 70 -2.94 13.46 -0.01
C ASP A 70 -3.31 14.84 0.59
N SER A 71 -3.42 14.96 1.92
CA SER A 71 -3.62 16.24 2.63
C SER A 71 -2.33 17.02 2.91
N GLY A 72 -1.16 16.43 2.68
CA GLY A 72 0.15 17.02 2.94
C GLY A 72 0.59 17.01 4.41
N LEU A 73 -0.04 16.22 5.27
CA LEU A 73 0.37 16.02 6.68
C LEU A 73 1.67 15.21 6.80
N ILE A 74 1.88 14.23 5.92
CA ILE A 74 3.10 13.42 5.88
C ILE A 74 3.81 13.55 4.53
N ASP A 75 5.13 13.37 4.51
CA ASP A 75 5.92 13.39 3.29
C ASP A 75 5.88 12.04 2.56
N GLN A 76 6.39 12.03 1.32
CA GLN A 76 6.42 10.82 0.49
C GLN A 76 7.23 9.68 1.13
N ASN A 77 8.32 9.98 1.85
CA ASN A 77 9.15 8.94 2.47
C ASN A 77 8.41 8.28 3.63
N THR A 78 7.73 9.06 4.46
CA THR A 78 6.90 8.55 5.56
C THR A 78 5.76 7.68 5.02
N TYR A 79 5.05 8.15 3.99
CA TYR A 79 4.00 7.37 3.35
C TYR A 79 4.53 6.06 2.75
N ALA A 80 5.66 6.12 2.05
CA ALA A 80 6.28 4.94 1.44
C ALA A 80 6.62 3.90 2.50
N ALA A 81 7.29 4.31 3.59
CA ALA A 81 7.69 3.43 4.68
C ALA A 81 6.50 2.81 5.44
N ILE A 82 5.41 3.55 5.65
CA ILE A 82 4.17 2.99 6.24
C ILE A 82 3.48 2.02 5.28
N SER A 83 3.59 2.27 3.98
CA SER A 83 2.98 1.43 2.94
C SER A 83 3.74 0.13 2.67
N GLU A 84 4.95 -0.01 3.22
CA GLU A 84 5.72 -1.23 3.08
C GLU A 84 5.02 -2.41 3.78
N PRO A 85 5.04 -3.60 3.16
CA PRO A 85 4.50 -4.79 3.80
C PRO A 85 5.31 -5.12 5.05
N LEU A 86 4.62 -5.51 6.13
CA LEU A 86 5.28 -5.92 7.35
C LEU A 86 6.16 -7.15 7.11
N PRO A 87 7.36 -7.21 7.72
CA PRO A 87 8.15 -8.43 7.71
C PRO A 87 7.43 -9.53 8.49
N MET A 88 7.75 -10.80 8.21
CA MET A 88 7.17 -11.93 8.97
C MET A 88 7.61 -11.97 10.43
N HIS A 89 8.77 -11.40 10.72
CA HIS A 89 9.33 -11.31 12.05
C HIS A 89 9.98 -9.95 12.23
N ALA A 90 9.85 -9.41 13.44
CA ALA A 90 10.57 -8.22 13.86
C ALA A 90 11.32 -8.49 15.16
N ILE A 91 12.18 -7.56 15.55
CA ILE A 91 12.93 -7.61 16.80
C ILE A 91 12.47 -6.42 17.64
N ASP A 92 12.36 -6.62 18.96
CA ASP A 92 12.14 -5.55 19.93
C ASP A 92 13.48 -5.00 20.49
N PRO A 93 13.50 -3.89 21.23
CA PRO A 93 14.74 -3.33 21.76
C PRO A 93 15.45 -4.23 22.80
N LEU A 94 14.77 -5.26 23.32
CA LEU A 94 15.33 -6.25 24.23
C LEU A 94 15.94 -7.46 23.48
N GLY A 95 15.76 -7.53 22.16
CA GLY A 95 16.23 -8.63 21.32
C GLY A 95 15.26 -9.80 21.19
N ASN A 96 14.01 -9.66 21.65
CA ASN A 96 12.99 -10.68 21.46
C ASN A 96 12.43 -10.64 20.04
N ILE A 97 12.07 -11.82 19.52
CA ILE A 97 11.45 -11.94 18.20
C ILE A 97 9.95 -11.76 18.35
N ILE A 98 9.40 -10.80 17.60
CA ILE A 98 7.97 -10.58 17.43
C ILE A 98 7.53 -11.33 16.19
N ASP A 99 6.60 -12.27 16.35
CA ASP A 99 5.97 -12.96 15.22
C ASP A 99 4.85 -12.10 14.63
N LEU A 100 5.03 -11.67 13.38
CA LEU A 100 4.11 -10.84 12.63
C LEU A 100 3.40 -11.63 11.51
N SER A 101 3.65 -12.93 11.39
CA SER A 101 3.07 -13.79 10.33
C SER A 101 1.55 -13.87 10.38
N SER A 102 0.96 -13.64 11.55
CA SER A 102 -0.49 -13.59 11.77
C SER A 102 -1.09 -12.20 11.52
N VAL A 103 -0.27 -11.15 11.42
CA VAL A 103 -0.71 -9.79 11.20
C VAL A 103 -1.02 -9.60 9.71
N THR A 104 -2.31 -9.63 9.39
CA THR A 104 -2.81 -9.40 8.04
C THR A 104 -3.55 -8.08 7.95
N ASP A 105 -3.94 -7.66 6.75
CA ASP A 105 -4.60 -6.38 6.50
C ASP A 105 -5.90 -6.11 7.29
N GLY A 106 -6.50 -7.14 7.91
CA GLY A 106 -7.67 -7.00 8.78
C GLY A 106 -7.41 -7.36 10.25
N THR A 107 -6.14 -7.53 10.65
CA THR A 107 -5.77 -7.90 12.03
C THR A 107 -5.31 -6.67 12.79
N SER A 108 -5.95 -6.36 13.92
CA SER A 108 -5.55 -5.27 14.79
C SER A 108 -4.16 -5.51 15.38
N PHE A 109 -3.32 -4.48 15.35
CA PHE A 109 -1.95 -4.51 15.82
C PHE A 109 -1.55 -3.15 16.39
N ASN A 110 -0.62 -3.15 17.35
CA ASN A 110 -0.11 -1.93 17.96
C ASN A 110 1.07 -1.38 17.14
N PHE A 111 0.73 -0.57 16.14
CA PHE A 111 1.73 0.05 15.26
C PHE A 111 2.54 1.13 15.97
N LEU A 112 1.93 1.84 16.92
CA LEU A 112 2.62 2.86 17.68
C LEU A 112 3.79 2.28 18.47
N ASP A 113 3.56 1.19 19.20
CA ASP A 113 4.62 0.50 19.94
C ASP A 113 5.65 -0.11 18.99
N TYR A 114 5.20 -0.75 17.90
CA TYR A 114 6.08 -1.32 16.89
C TYR A 114 7.05 -0.29 16.30
N TYR A 115 6.58 0.86 15.82
CA TYR A 115 7.45 1.88 15.22
C TYR A 115 8.33 2.58 16.25
N LYS A 116 7.87 2.73 17.51
CA LYS A 116 8.73 3.20 18.61
C LYS A 116 9.87 2.23 18.89
N ASN A 117 9.58 0.94 18.90
CA ASN A 117 10.58 -0.12 19.03
C ASN A 117 11.58 -0.10 17.86
N GLN A 118 11.10 -0.01 16.62
CA GLN A 118 11.99 0.09 15.45
C GLN A 118 12.86 1.36 15.50
N LEU A 119 12.29 2.50 15.92
CA LEU A 119 13.05 3.74 16.07
C LEU A 119 14.17 3.60 17.10
N GLN A 120 13.90 2.98 18.25
CA GLN A 120 14.91 2.77 19.28
C GLN A 120 16.04 1.85 18.78
N ILE A 121 15.70 0.82 18.00
CA ILE A 121 16.68 -0.09 17.39
C ILE A 121 17.53 0.68 16.37
N ALA A 122 16.92 1.41 15.44
CA ALA A 122 17.62 2.21 14.43
C ALA A 122 18.55 3.26 15.07
N MET A 123 18.11 3.91 16.15
CA MET A 123 18.93 4.83 16.94
C MET A 123 20.14 4.15 17.58
N SER A 124 20.00 2.88 17.96
CA SER A 124 21.07 2.07 18.56
C SER A 124 22.07 1.57 17.52
N ILE A 125 21.61 1.26 16.30
CA ILE A 125 22.45 0.84 15.16
C ILE A 125 23.20 2.05 14.57
N GLY A 126 22.57 3.23 14.58
CA GLY A 126 23.15 4.48 14.10
C GLY A 126 22.94 4.76 12.62
N ASP A 127 21.84 4.28 12.01
CA ASP A 127 21.45 4.68 10.65
C ASP A 127 20.67 6.02 10.69
N PRO A 128 21.26 7.15 10.27
CA PRO A 128 20.61 8.45 10.38
C PRO A 128 19.41 8.62 9.45
N ASN A 129 19.39 7.94 8.29
CA ASN A 129 18.30 8.06 7.34
C ASN A 129 17.07 7.30 7.84
N GLU A 130 17.29 6.07 8.31
CA GLU A 130 16.24 5.24 8.88
C GLU A 130 15.65 5.90 10.14
N VAL A 131 16.51 6.43 11.03
CA VAL A 131 16.07 7.18 12.21
C VAL A 131 15.20 8.37 11.83
N GLN A 132 15.54 9.12 10.78
CA GLN A 132 14.75 10.27 10.36
C GLN A 132 13.36 9.84 9.86
N THR A 133 13.28 8.80 9.04
CA THR A 133 12.01 8.26 8.54
C THR A 133 11.15 7.72 9.69
N LEU A 134 11.72 6.91 10.58
CA LEU A 134 11.00 6.35 11.72
C LEU A 134 10.52 7.42 12.71
N LYS A 135 11.29 8.50 12.90
CA LYS A 135 10.83 9.67 13.68
C LYS A 135 9.61 10.32 13.05
N SER A 136 9.62 10.53 11.73
CA SER A 136 8.45 11.10 11.03
C SER A 136 7.22 10.21 11.18
N ILE A 137 7.39 8.88 11.10
CA ILE A 137 6.30 7.92 11.33
C ILE A 137 5.79 8.01 12.77
N VAL A 138 6.67 7.93 13.77
CA VAL A 138 6.25 8.00 15.19
C VAL A 138 5.53 9.32 15.49
N ASN A 139 6.04 10.45 14.97
CA ASN A 139 5.37 11.75 15.13
C ASN A 139 3.97 11.76 14.50
N PHE A 140 3.81 11.15 13.33
CA PHE A 140 2.50 11.01 12.69
C PHE A 140 1.52 10.16 13.52
N LEU A 141 2.02 9.10 14.16
CA LEU A 141 1.19 8.21 14.97
C LEU A 141 0.89 8.76 16.37
N ASP A 142 1.74 9.64 16.92
CA ASP A 142 1.55 10.26 18.24
C ASP A 142 0.61 11.49 18.20
N GLY A 143 0.43 12.14 17.03
CA GLY A 143 -0.48 13.28 16.84
C GLY A 143 0.16 14.65 17.06
#